data_AF-A0A2W0B3S3-F1
#
_entry.id   AF-A0A2W0B3S3-F1
#
_cell.length_a   1.000
_cell.length_b   1.000
_cell.length_c   1.000
_cell.angle_alpha   90.00
_cell.angle_beta   90.00
_cell.angle_gamma   90.00
#
_symmetry.space_group_name_H-M   'P 1'
#
loop_
_entity.id
_entity.type
_entity.pdbx_description
1 polymer ?
#
loop_
_entity_poly.entity_id
_entity_poly.type
_entity_poly.pdbx_seq_one_letter_code
_entity_poly.pdbx_strand_id
1 'polypeptide(L)'
;LWMLLPIAGTVLLIACANLANLMFARANAREREIAVRLALGASRTRLLQQLMMESLLVAAIGAAAGMVLAQVLTRVLLSFLTTRGGQVQLDVTLDWRVLGFSGLVALITCLLFGLTPAMRATATPPIVAMKAGARGAIGGRDRLGMRRVLVVAQVALSMVLLVGAFLFVRSFQKLVSVDAGFRQTGILVTELDFTQLNIPLEARNSFKQQLVDRLETLPGVESTAGVSIVPVSGNGWNDSVHTNASGEELQEVSWFNRVTPGFFKTMGTPILRGRDVSVSDTLNSPAVAVVNETFVRKLFKDKDPLGQTFKVDEGAGKPESVYQIVGVVKDTKYRTLREELTPIAFVPRGQDKHPDTSCTIVMRSDLPLDSLTTAIERAVGEINPAILIQFTVLKTQIRDTLVRERLMASLSGFFGVLAAILTTIGLYGLISYMAARRRNEIGIRMALGADRMRVLKLIMGEAVELLGIGLVAGAALSWWASRTARSMLFAVKNTDPAIFAAAVALLAIVAMTASFLPAQKASHLDPLEALREE
;
A
#
# COMPACT_ATOMS: atom_id res chain seq x y z
N LEU A 1 -6.97 -3.08 8.29
CA LEU A 1 -8.10 -2.12 8.39
C LEU A 1 -7.76 -0.87 9.19
N TRP A 2 -7.21 -0.99 10.41
CA TRP A 2 -6.94 0.13 11.33
C TRP A 2 -6.11 1.29 10.76
N MET A 3 -5.26 1.04 9.76
CA MET A 3 -4.45 2.08 9.13
C MET A 3 -5.17 2.83 8.00
N LEU A 4 -6.17 2.22 7.34
CA LEU A 4 -6.90 2.86 6.25
C LEU A 4 -7.86 3.94 6.76
N LEU A 5 -8.43 3.74 7.96
CA LEU A 5 -9.34 4.68 8.60
C LEU A 5 -8.72 6.06 8.87
N PRO A 6 -7.52 6.18 9.47
CA PRO A 6 -6.86 7.47 9.63
C PRO A 6 -6.42 8.10 8.30
N ILE A 7 -6.04 7.30 7.29
CA ILE A 7 -5.74 7.81 5.94
C ILE A 7 -6.99 8.45 5.31
N ALA A 8 -8.11 7.73 5.31
CA ALA A 8 -9.39 8.23 4.80
C ALA A 8 -9.89 9.44 5.60
N GLY A 9 -9.76 9.41 6.94
CA GLY A 9 -10.09 10.53 7.81
C GLY A 9 -9.25 11.78 7.51
N THR A 10 -7.96 11.61 7.18
CA THR A 10 -7.08 12.71 6.78
C THR A 10 -7.55 13.35 5.48
N VAL A 11 -7.92 12.54 4.48
CA VAL A 11 -8.50 13.04 3.22
C VAL A 11 -9.80 13.79 3.47
N LEU A 12 -10.67 13.27 4.35
CA LEU A 12 -11.91 13.95 4.73
C LEU A 12 -11.63 15.31 5.37
N LEU A 13 -10.64 15.42 6.26
CA LEU A 13 -10.23 16.68 6.86
C LEU A 13 -9.72 17.69 5.82
N ILE A 14 -8.93 17.25 4.83
CA ILE A 14 -8.49 18.07 3.69
C ILE A 14 -9.70 18.57 2.89
N ALA A 15 -10.66 17.69 2.59
CA ALA A 15 -11.88 18.06 1.88
C ALA A 15 -12.75 19.05 2.67
N CYS A 16 -12.88 18.87 3.98
CA CYS A 16 -13.55 19.78 4.88
C CYS A 16 -12.87 21.16 4.92
N ALA A 17 -11.54 21.21 4.98
CA ALA A 17 -10.78 22.47 4.92
C ALA A 17 -11.00 23.21 3.59
N ASN A 18 -11.03 22.47 2.48
CA ASN A 18 -11.37 23.02 1.16
C ASN A 18 -12.79 23.60 1.12
N LEU A 19 -13.78 22.86 1.62
CA LEU A 19 -15.16 23.33 1.64
C LEU A 19 -15.30 24.58 2.52
N ALA A 20 -14.66 24.60 3.69
CA ALA A 20 -14.61 25.76 4.57
C ALA A 20 -14.09 26.98 3.80
N ASN A 21 -12.93 26.84 3.13
CA ASN A 21 -12.31 27.92 2.35
C ASN A 21 -13.25 28.45 1.26
N LEU A 22 -13.97 27.58 0.55
CA LEU A 22 -14.91 27.96 -0.50
C LEU A 22 -16.18 28.63 0.04
N MET A 23 -16.76 28.09 1.13
CA MET A 23 -17.96 28.67 1.75
C MET A 23 -17.67 30.05 2.34
N PHE A 24 -16.50 30.24 2.96
CA PHE A 24 -16.06 31.57 3.37
C PHE A 24 -15.92 32.51 2.16
N ALA A 25 -15.48 32.03 0.99
CA ALA A 25 -15.36 32.86 -0.21
C ALA A 25 -16.72 33.34 -0.71
N ARG A 26 -17.70 32.42 -0.78
CA ARG A 26 -19.07 32.73 -1.19
C ARG A 26 -19.78 33.67 -0.21
N ALA A 27 -19.62 33.47 1.09
CA ALA A 27 -20.27 34.30 2.11
C ALA A 27 -19.81 35.77 2.03
N ASN A 28 -18.52 36.00 1.81
CA ASN A 28 -17.98 37.36 1.66
C ASN A 28 -18.48 38.04 0.37
N ALA A 29 -18.63 37.30 -0.74
CA ALA A 29 -19.16 37.86 -1.98
C ALA A 29 -20.63 38.29 -1.85
N ARG A 30 -21.40 37.61 -0.99
CA ARG A 30 -22.83 37.88 -0.74
C ARG A 30 -23.09 38.84 0.43
N GLU A 31 -22.04 39.36 1.08
CA GLU A 31 -22.17 40.22 2.27
C GLU A 31 -22.94 41.52 1.94
N ARG A 32 -22.69 42.13 0.76
CA ARG A 32 -23.38 43.34 0.29
C ARG A 32 -24.86 43.08 -0.01
N GLU A 33 -25.19 41.97 -0.66
CA GLU A 33 -26.57 41.55 -0.96
C GLU A 33 -27.37 41.30 0.32
N ILE A 34 -26.79 40.57 1.28
CA ILE A 34 -27.41 40.27 2.57
C ILE A 34 -27.63 41.54 3.39
N ALA A 35 -26.67 42.46 3.39
CA ALA A 35 -26.79 43.75 4.07
C ALA A 35 -27.92 44.62 3.48
N VAL A 36 -28.06 44.67 2.16
CA VAL A 36 -29.17 45.39 1.49
C VAL A 36 -30.51 44.75 1.83
N ARG A 37 -30.63 43.42 1.81
CA ARG A 37 -31.87 42.72 2.20
C ARG A 37 -32.25 42.95 3.66
N LEU A 38 -31.28 42.96 4.56
CA LEU A 38 -31.51 43.30 5.97
C LEU A 38 -31.95 44.77 6.14
N ALA A 39 -31.37 45.71 5.38
CA ALA A 39 -31.75 47.12 5.39
C ALA A 39 -33.17 47.35 4.83
N LEU A 40 -33.61 46.52 3.88
CA LEU A 40 -34.98 46.50 3.35
C LEU A 40 -36.00 45.78 4.26
N GLY A 41 -35.59 45.31 5.45
CA GLY A 41 -36.49 44.73 6.46
C GLY A 41 -36.66 43.22 6.40
N ALA A 42 -35.83 42.48 5.65
CA ALA A 42 -35.88 41.02 5.66
C ALA A 42 -35.50 40.46 7.05
N SER A 43 -36.26 39.47 7.54
CA SER A 43 -35.95 38.82 8.83
C SER A 43 -34.68 37.97 8.73
N ARG A 44 -33.84 38.03 9.77
CA ARG A 44 -32.60 37.23 9.86
C ARG A 44 -32.86 35.73 9.71
N THR A 45 -33.99 35.26 10.24
CA THR A 45 -34.42 33.86 10.17
C THR A 45 -34.73 33.41 8.74
N ARG A 46 -35.38 34.26 7.93
CA ARG A 46 -35.69 33.95 6.53
C ARG A 46 -34.42 33.89 5.68
N LEU A 47 -33.45 34.77 5.93
CA LEU A 47 -32.14 34.74 5.27
C LEU A 47 -31.30 33.52 5.67
N LEU A 48 -31.33 33.13 6.95
CA LEU A 48 -30.70 31.90 7.45
C LEU A 48 -31.30 30.65 6.80
N GLN A 49 -32.64 30.55 6.75
CA GLN A 49 -33.34 29.42 6.12
C GLN A 49 -33.01 29.31 4.63
N GLN A 50 -32.98 30.42 3.91
CA GLN A 50 -32.61 30.43 2.49
C GLN A 50 -31.18 29.91 2.28
N LEU A 51 -30.19 30.42 3.02
CA LEU A 51 -28.79 29.99 2.89
C LEU A 51 -28.58 28.53 3.30
N MET A 52 -29.33 28.07 4.30
CA MET A 52 -29.35 26.65 4.70
C MET A 52 -29.90 25.76 3.59
N MET A 53 -31.02 26.13 2.97
CA MET A 53 -31.61 25.36 1.86
C MET A 53 -30.69 25.31 0.64
N GLU A 54 -30.05 26.41 0.27
CA GLU A 54 -29.06 26.43 -0.81
C GLU A 54 -27.85 25.54 -0.50
N SER A 55 -27.36 25.57 0.73
CA SER A 55 -26.23 24.73 1.17
C SER A 55 -26.61 23.26 1.21
N LEU A 56 -27.81 22.94 1.68
CA LEU A 56 -28.34 21.58 1.76
C LEU A 56 -28.55 21.00 0.36
N LEU A 57 -29.06 21.78 -0.60
CA LEU A 57 -29.21 21.36 -1.98
C LEU A 57 -27.86 21.02 -2.62
N VAL A 58 -26.85 21.88 -2.44
CA VAL A 58 -25.49 21.63 -2.93
C VAL A 58 -24.88 20.40 -2.25
N ALA A 59 -25.08 20.23 -0.94
CA ALA A 59 -24.61 19.06 -0.20
C ALA A 59 -25.28 17.77 -0.67
N ALA A 60 -26.59 17.79 -0.94
CA ALA A 60 -27.34 16.64 -1.44
C ALA A 60 -26.88 16.22 -2.85
N ILE A 61 -26.72 17.18 -3.76
CA ILE A 61 -26.20 16.92 -5.12
C ILE A 61 -24.75 16.41 -5.03
N GLY A 62 -23.92 17.02 -4.19
CA GLY A 62 -22.53 16.60 -3.97
C GLY A 62 -22.43 15.20 -3.36
N ALA A 63 -23.29 14.85 -2.40
CA ALA A 63 -23.36 13.52 -1.82
C ALA A 63 -23.81 12.48 -2.88
N ALA A 64 -24.82 12.79 -3.69
CA ALA A 64 -25.28 11.92 -4.77
C ALA A 64 -24.17 11.67 -5.81
N ALA A 65 -23.51 12.73 -6.29
CA ALA A 65 -22.38 12.62 -7.20
C ALA A 65 -21.20 11.86 -6.57
N GLY A 66 -20.91 12.12 -5.29
CA GLY A 66 -19.88 11.42 -4.52
C GLY A 66 -20.15 9.92 -4.39
N MET A 67 -21.41 9.51 -4.22
CA MET A 67 -21.80 8.09 -4.19
C MET A 67 -21.57 7.40 -5.54
N VAL A 68 -21.97 8.03 -6.64
CA VAL A 68 -21.70 7.50 -8.00
C VAL A 68 -20.20 7.38 -8.23
N LEU A 69 -19.45 8.42 -7.88
CA LEU A 69 -18.00 8.45 -8.00
C LEU A 69 -17.35 7.33 -7.16
N ALA A 70 -17.80 7.13 -5.92
CA ALA A 70 -17.31 6.06 -5.04
C ALA A 70 -17.53 4.66 -5.65
N GLN A 71 -18.66 4.41 -6.31
CA GLN A 71 -18.91 3.14 -7.01
C GLN A 71 -17.94 2.94 -8.18
N VAL A 72 -17.74 3.97 -9.01
CA VAL A 72 -16.80 3.90 -10.15
C VAL A 72 -15.38 3.64 -9.65
N LEU A 73 -14.92 4.39 -8.66
CA LEU A 73 -13.57 4.23 -8.12
C LEU A 73 -13.36 2.89 -7.42
N THR A 74 -14.37 2.37 -6.73
CA THR A 74 -14.29 1.04 -6.13
C THR A 74 -14.10 -0.02 -7.21
N ARG A 75 -14.83 0.05 -8.33
CA ARG A 75 -14.65 -0.88 -9.46
C ARG A 75 -13.27 -0.77 -10.09
N VAL A 76 -12.78 0.46 -10.31
CA VAL A 76 -11.43 0.70 -10.83
C VAL A 76 -10.38 0.16 -9.86
N LEU A 77 -10.52 0.41 -8.57
CA LEU A 77 -9.60 -0.11 -7.56
C LEU A 77 -9.62 -1.65 -7.53
N LEU A 78 -10.79 -2.27 -7.59
CA LEU A 78 -10.94 -3.72 -7.61
C LEU A 78 -10.32 -4.34 -8.87
N SER A 79 -10.42 -3.70 -10.04
CA SER A 79 -9.76 -4.19 -11.26
C SER A 79 -8.23 -4.14 -11.18
N PHE A 80 -7.66 -3.18 -10.44
CA PHE A 80 -6.24 -3.15 -10.12
C PHE A 80 -5.82 -4.19 -9.07
N LEU A 81 -6.76 -4.81 -8.35
CA LEU A 81 -6.49 -5.79 -7.30
C LEU A 81 -6.73 -7.23 -7.74
N THR A 82 -7.72 -7.46 -8.61
CA THR A 82 -8.02 -8.78 -9.15
C THR A 82 -6.94 -9.23 -10.14
N THR A 83 -6.07 -10.12 -9.69
CA THR A 83 -5.25 -10.94 -10.59
C THR A 83 -5.96 -12.25 -10.87
N ARG A 84 -5.83 -12.77 -12.10
CA ARG A 84 -6.57 -13.91 -12.69
C ARG A 84 -6.66 -15.22 -11.85
N GLY A 85 -5.99 -15.34 -10.70
CA GLY A 85 -5.96 -16.56 -9.88
C GLY A 85 -6.65 -16.46 -8.50
N GLY A 86 -7.06 -15.27 -8.05
CA GLY A 86 -7.66 -15.11 -6.72
C GLY A 86 -8.65 -13.96 -6.69
N GLN A 87 -9.94 -14.27 -6.64
CA GLN A 87 -10.95 -13.28 -6.34
C GLN A 87 -10.76 -12.86 -4.88
N VAL A 88 -10.16 -11.70 -4.65
CA VAL A 88 -10.38 -10.99 -3.40
C VAL A 88 -11.85 -10.56 -3.44
N GLN A 89 -12.74 -11.40 -2.90
CA GLN A 89 -14.14 -11.09 -2.66
C GLN A 89 -14.20 -10.09 -1.49
N LEU A 90 -13.72 -8.88 -1.74
CA LEU A 90 -14.07 -7.72 -0.94
C LEU A 90 -15.50 -7.39 -1.33
N ASP A 91 -16.44 -7.80 -0.49
CA ASP A 91 -17.83 -7.40 -0.60
C ASP A 91 -17.93 -5.91 -0.24
N VAL A 92 -17.61 -5.05 -1.21
CA VAL A 92 -17.79 -3.60 -1.12
C VAL A 92 -19.17 -3.25 -1.66
N THR A 93 -20.18 -3.96 -1.18
CA THR A 93 -21.57 -3.64 -1.47
C THR A 93 -21.96 -2.35 -0.74
N LEU A 94 -22.76 -1.54 -1.42
CA LEU A 94 -23.25 -0.27 -0.90
C LEU A 94 -24.30 -0.57 0.18
N ASP A 95 -23.86 -0.77 1.42
CA ASP A 95 -24.76 -1.04 2.55
C ASP A 95 -25.39 0.26 3.08
N TRP A 96 -26.57 0.15 3.69
CA TRP A 96 -27.29 1.25 4.34
C TRP A 96 -26.42 1.94 5.41
N ARG A 97 -25.48 1.20 6.02
CA ARG A 97 -24.51 1.73 6.98
C ARG A 97 -23.56 2.75 6.34
N VAL A 98 -23.08 2.47 5.12
CA VAL A 98 -22.19 3.38 4.36
C VAL A 98 -22.97 4.61 3.90
N LEU A 99 -24.22 4.41 3.48
CA LEU A 99 -25.14 5.50 3.13
C LEU A 99 -25.45 6.40 4.33
N GLY A 100 -25.80 5.81 5.48
CA GLY A 100 -26.08 6.52 6.72
C GLY A 100 -24.87 7.28 7.23
N PHE A 101 -23.68 6.66 7.22
CA PHE A 101 -22.44 7.33 7.59
C PHE A 101 -22.10 8.49 6.65
N SER A 102 -22.18 8.28 5.34
CA SER A 102 -21.90 9.33 4.34
C SER A 102 -22.89 10.49 4.44
N GLY A 103 -24.17 10.18 4.65
CA GLY A 103 -25.22 11.17 4.90
C GLY A 103 -24.97 11.97 6.18
N LEU A 104 -24.60 11.30 7.27
CA LEU A 104 -24.25 11.95 8.54
C LEU A 104 -23.04 12.88 8.38
N VAL A 105 -21.98 12.41 7.71
CA VAL A 105 -20.79 13.23 7.44
C VAL A 105 -21.14 14.43 6.56
N ALA A 106 -21.94 14.24 5.51
CA ALA A 106 -22.39 15.35 4.65
C ALA A 106 -23.23 16.36 5.43
N LEU A 107 -24.13 15.89 6.32
CA LEU A 107 -24.95 16.74 7.17
C LEU A 107 -24.10 17.56 8.16
N ILE A 108 -23.20 16.90 8.88
CA ILE A 108 -22.28 17.55 9.84
C ILE A 108 -21.42 18.59 9.10
N THR A 109 -20.88 18.23 7.94
CA THR A 109 -20.04 19.12 7.13
C THR A 109 -20.84 20.32 6.63
N CYS A 110 -22.08 20.13 6.18
CA CYS A 110 -22.99 21.20 5.78
C CYS A 110 -23.35 22.12 6.96
N LEU A 111 -23.58 21.56 8.15
CA LEU A 111 -23.88 22.33 9.35
C LEU A 111 -22.67 23.16 9.78
N LEU A 112 -21.49 22.54 9.88
CA LEU A 112 -20.26 23.20 10.33
C LEU A 112 -19.84 24.32 9.37
N PHE A 113 -19.82 24.06 8.07
CA PHE A 113 -19.28 25.02 7.09
C PHE A 113 -20.33 25.89 6.41
N GLY A 114 -21.62 25.50 6.41
CA GLY A 114 -22.73 26.29 5.87
C GLY A 114 -23.38 27.22 6.90
N LEU A 115 -23.45 26.82 8.17
CA LEU A 115 -24.07 27.63 9.23
C LEU A 115 -23.12 28.73 9.73
N THR A 116 -21.82 28.43 9.83
CA THR A 116 -20.81 29.36 10.35
C THR A 116 -20.75 30.68 9.55
N PRO A 117 -20.74 30.69 8.20
CA PRO A 117 -20.76 31.93 7.43
C PRO A 117 -22.12 32.64 7.49
N ALA A 118 -23.24 31.90 7.53
CA ALA A 118 -24.59 32.48 7.60
C ALA A 118 -24.83 33.21 8.93
N MET A 119 -24.46 32.61 10.06
CA MET A 119 -24.53 33.24 11.37
C MET A 119 -23.65 34.50 11.43
N ARG A 120 -22.41 34.42 10.91
CA ARG A 120 -21.48 35.57 10.89
C ARG A 120 -21.93 36.70 9.97
N ALA A 121 -22.52 36.40 8.80
CA ALA A 121 -23.05 37.41 7.89
C ALA A 121 -24.24 38.17 8.50
N THR A 122 -25.14 37.46 9.21
CA THR A 122 -26.31 38.09 9.87
C THR A 122 -26.00 38.83 11.18
N ALA A 123 -24.85 38.55 11.82
CA ALA A 123 -24.42 39.20 13.05
C ALA A 123 -23.75 40.57 12.82
N THR A 124 -23.36 40.90 11.59
CA THR A 124 -22.64 42.15 11.28
C THR A 124 -23.65 43.29 11.12
N PRO A 125 -23.53 44.42 11.83
CA PRO A 125 -24.46 45.54 11.70
C PRO A 125 -24.47 46.12 10.27
N PRO A 126 -25.64 46.40 9.67
CA PRO A 126 -25.75 46.88 8.28
C PRO A 126 -24.92 48.14 7.98
N ILE A 127 -24.80 49.03 8.96
CA ILE A 127 -24.02 50.27 8.89
C ILE A 127 -22.51 50.03 8.72
N VAL A 128 -21.98 48.94 9.30
CA VAL A 128 -20.55 48.57 9.18
C VAL A 128 -20.30 47.89 7.84
N ALA A 129 -21.23 47.06 7.37
CA ALA A 129 -21.15 46.41 6.06
C ALA A 129 -21.22 47.41 4.88
N MET A 130 -22.06 48.45 4.98
CA MET A 130 -22.15 49.50 3.96
C MET A 130 -20.96 50.48 3.97
N LYS A 131 -20.35 50.75 5.14
CA LYS A 131 -19.13 51.58 5.25
C LYS A 131 -17.83 50.84 4.93
N ALA A 132 -17.83 49.50 4.91
CA ALA A 132 -16.64 48.69 4.64
C ALA A 132 -16.07 48.87 3.23
N GLY A 133 -16.87 49.37 2.26
CA GLY A 133 -16.38 49.75 0.93
C GLY A 133 -15.35 50.89 0.95
N ALA A 134 -15.40 51.78 1.95
CA ALA A 134 -14.57 52.99 1.99
C ALA A 134 -13.31 52.89 2.89
N ARG A 135 -13.17 51.86 3.74
CA ARG A 135 -11.99 51.65 4.61
C ARG A 135 -11.64 50.17 4.76
N GLY A 136 -11.01 49.60 3.74
CA GLY A 136 -10.70 48.16 3.62
C GLY A 136 -9.66 47.53 4.58
N ALA A 137 -9.23 48.19 5.66
CA ALA A 137 -8.02 47.78 6.39
C ALA A 137 -8.21 47.00 7.72
N ILE A 138 -9.30 47.19 8.47
CA ILE A 138 -9.32 46.77 9.89
C ILE A 138 -10.05 45.43 10.15
N GLY A 139 -11.16 45.14 9.45
CA GLY A 139 -11.91 43.87 9.62
C GLY A 139 -11.42 42.68 8.77
N GLY A 140 -10.39 42.89 7.93
CA GLY A 140 -9.96 41.96 6.90
C GLY A 140 -8.79 41.04 7.25
N ARG A 141 -8.09 41.31 8.35
CA ARG A 141 -6.83 40.64 8.74
C ARG A 141 -7.09 39.28 9.40
N ASP A 142 -8.05 39.20 10.33
CA ASP A 142 -8.47 37.94 10.97
C ASP A 142 -9.07 36.93 9.98
N ARG A 143 -9.86 37.42 9.01
CA ARG A 143 -10.51 36.57 8.00
C ARG A 143 -9.52 35.97 6.98
N LEU A 144 -8.41 36.67 6.69
CA LEU A 144 -7.36 36.17 5.82
C LEU A 144 -6.43 35.18 6.56
N GLY A 145 -6.14 35.44 7.84
CA GLY A 145 -5.34 34.57 8.70
C GLY A 145 -5.91 33.16 8.83
N MET A 146 -7.22 33.02 9.10
CA MET A 146 -7.87 31.71 9.22
C MET A 146 -7.74 30.86 7.94
N ARG A 147 -7.87 31.46 6.76
CA ARG A 147 -7.74 30.72 5.48
C ARG A 147 -6.31 30.30 5.20
N ARG A 148 -5.33 31.17 5.53
CA ARG A 148 -3.92 30.82 5.44
C ARG A 148 -3.61 29.61 6.32
N VAL A 149 -4.14 29.57 7.55
CA VAL A 149 -4.01 28.41 8.45
C VAL A 149 -4.65 27.16 7.85
N LEU A 150 -5.87 27.26 7.30
CA LEU A 150 -6.53 26.11 6.66
C LEU A 150 -5.73 25.55 5.48
N VAL A 151 -5.17 26.42 4.63
CA VAL A 151 -4.33 26.00 3.50
C VAL A 151 -2.99 25.40 3.98
N VAL A 152 -2.36 26.00 4.99
CA VAL A 152 -1.14 25.43 5.59
C VAL A 152 -1.42 24.04 6.17
N ALA A 153 -2.50 23.87 6.92
CA ALA A 153 -2.92 22.58 7.47
C ALA A 153 -3.21 21.58 6.35
N GLN A 154 -3.88 22.00 5.28
CA GLN A 154 -4.18 21.17 4.14
C GLN A 154 -2.92 20.69 3.41
N VAL A 155 -1.95 21.58 3.15
CA VAL A 155 -0.65 21.23 2.56
C VAL A 155 0.09 20.26 3.47
N ALA A 156 0.08 20.50 4.79
CA ALA A 156 0.72 19.64 5.77
C ALA A 156 0.12 18.22 5.79
N LEU A 157 -1.21 18.10 5.80
CA LEU A 157 -1.90 16.80 5.75
C LEU A 157 -1.68 16.09 4.41
N SER A 158 -1.60 16.83 3.31
CA SER A 158 -1.33 16.27 1.99
C SER A 158 0.10 15.74 1.87
N MET A 159 1.06 16.41 2.52
CA MET A 159 2.43 15.92 2.68
C MET A 159 2.47 14.59 3.44
N VAL A 160 1.67 14.43 4.51
CA VAL A 160 1.54 13.16 5.25
C VAL A 160 1.05 12.03 4.34
N LEU A 161 -0.01 12.29 3.57
CA LEU A 161 -0.57 11.29 2.65
C LEU A 161 0.38 10.92 1.53
N LEU A 162 1.08 11.88 0.93
CA LEU A 162 2.05 11.63 -0.13
C LEU A 162 3.28 10.88 0.35
N VAL A 163 3.84 11.25 1.52
CA VAL A 163 4.96 10.50 2.12
C VAL A 163 4.53 9.07 2.46
N GLY A 164 3.34 8.89 3.04
CA GLY A 164 2.78 7.56 3.29
C GLY A 164 2.63 6.74 2.00
N ALA A 165 2.05 7.34 0.96
CA ALA A 165 1.91 6.73 -0.35
C ALA A 165 3.25 6.24 -0.92
N PHE A 166 4.26 7.10 -0.95
CA PHE A 166 5.58 6.77 -1.46
C PHE A 166 6.29 5.72 -0.61
N LEU A 167 6.16 5.76 0.71
CA LEU A 167 6.70 4.72 1.60
C LEU A 167 6.10 3.35 1.29
N PHE A 168 4.77 3.25 1.16
CA PHE A 168 4.11 1.98 0.86
C PHE A 168 4.40 1.47 -0.54
N VAL A 169 4.36 2.33 -1.55
CA VAL A 169 4.69 1.96 -2.94
C VAL A 169 6.14 1.48 -3.03
N ARG A 170 7.10 2.21 -2.45
CA ARG A 170 8.52 1.83 -2.48
C ARG A 170 8.79 0.56 -1.68
N SER A 171 8.12 0.39 -0.54
CA SER A 171 8.17 -0.83 0.27
C SER A 171 7.69 -2.04 -0.52
N PHE A 172 6.58 -1.91 -1.26
CA PHE A 172 6.05 -2.98 -2.08
C PHE A 172 6.98 -3.32 -3.26
N GLN A 173 7.53 -2.30 -3.93
CA GLN A 173 8.50 -2.49 -5.02
C GLN A 173 9.75 -3.25 -4.54
N LYS A 174 10.29 -2.91 -3.36
CA LYS A 174 11.42 -3.64 -2.77
C LYS A 174 11.08 -5.07 -2.39
N LEU A 175 9.87 -5.30 -1.89
CA LEU A 175 9.43 -6.64 -1.49
C LEU A 175 9.27 -7.57 -2.70
N VAL A 176 8.75 -7.07 -3.82
CA VAL A 176 8.57 -7.88 -5.04
C VAL A 176 9.89 -8.15 -5.77
N SER A 177 10.91 -7.31 -5.55
CA SER A 177 12.25 -7.46 -6.16
C SER A 177 13.28 -8.11 -5.24
N VAL A 178 12.87 -8.56 -4.05
CA VAL A 178 13.79 -9.21 -3.10
C VAL A 178 14.32 -10.53 -3.68
N ASP A 179 15.62 -10.78 -3.54
CA ASP A 179 16.18 -12.11 -3.80
C ASP A 179 15.65 -13.07 -2.75
N ALA A 180 14.82 -14.03 -3.18
CA ALA A 180 14.24 -15.04 -2.31
C ALA A 180 15.20 -16.22 -2.06
N GLY A 181 16.36 -16.25 -2.71
CA GLY A 181 17.30 -17.38 -2.69
C GLY A 181 16.93 -18.52 -3.64
N PHE A 182 15.86 -18.34 -4.42
CA PHE A 182 15.39 -19.29 -5.43
C PHE A 182 14.75 -18.56 -6.62
N ARG A 183 14.68 -19.25 -7.75
CA ARG A 183 14.03 -18.79 -8.98
C ARG A 183 12.51 -18.85 -8.83
N GLN A 184 11.81 -17.78 -9.19
CA GLN A 184 10.34 -17.70 -9.11
C GLN A 184 9.64 -17.99 -10.45
N THR A 185 10.33 -17.76 -11.57
CA THR A 185 9.80 -17.88 -12.94
C THR A 185 10.05 -19.26 -13.52
N GLY A 186 9.13 -19.75 -14.37
CA GLY A 186 9.27 -21.05 -15.05
C GLY A 186 9.11 -22.25 -14.12
N ILE A 187 8.52 -22.06 -12.94
CA ILE A 187 8.25 -23.15 -11.98
C ILE A 187 6.73 -23.37 -11.87
N LEU A 188 6.33 -24.59 -12.21
CA LEU A 188 4.98 -25.10 -12.01
C LEU A 188 4.95 -25.96 -10.75
N VAL A 189 4.05 -25.63 -9.83
CA VAL A 189 3.72 -26.44 -8.65
C VAL A 189 2.55 -27.34 -9.03
N THR A 190 2.73 -28.65 -8.87
CA THR A 190 1.71 -29.66 -9.13
C THR A 190 1.43 -30.42 -7.86
N GLU A 191 0.21 -30.31 -7.36
CA GLU A 191 -0.27 -31.05 -6.20
C GLU A 191 -1.04 -32.26 -6.70
N LEU A 192 -0.66 -33.43 -6.17
CA LEU A 192 -1.22 -34.72 -6.52
C LEU A 192 -1.82 -35.35 -5.26
N ASP A 193 -3.12 -35.63 -5.30
CA ASP A 193 -3.81 -36.38 -4.24
C ASP A 193 -4.18 -37.77 -4.77
N PHE A 194 -3.67 -38.79 -4.11
CA PHE A 194 -3.87 -40.20 -4.44
C PHE A 194 -4.48 -40.97 -3.26
N THR A 195 -5.20 -40.28 -2.37
CA THR A 195 -5.87 -40.88 -1.20
C THR A 195 -6.82 -42.02 -1.60
N GLN A 196 -7.46 -41.94 -2.77
CA GLN A 196 -8.39 -42.95 -3.26
C GLN A 196 -7.72 -44.29 -3.63
N LEU A 197 -6.40 -44.31 -3.84
CA LEU A 197 -5.68 -45.51 -4.25
C LEU A 197 -5.38 -46.45 -3.07
N ASN A 198 -5.62 -46.03 -1.83
CA ASN A 198 -5.39 -46.81 -0.61
C ASN A 198 -3.98 -47.45 -0.53
N ILE A 199 -2.96 -46.72 -0.98
CA ILE A 199 -1.58 -47.21 -1.01
C ILE A 199 -1.07 -47.47 0.42
N PRO A 200 -0.56 -48.68 0.72
CA PRO A 200 0.02 -49.01 2.03
C PRO A 200 1.16 -48.06 2.41
N LEU A 201 1.28 -47.74 3.70
CA LEU A 201 2.25 -46.75 4.22
C LEU A 201 3.69 -46.99 3.69
N GLU A 202 4.12 -48.24 3.69
CA GLU A 202 5.46 -48.68 3.26
C GLU A 202 5.74 -48.41 1.76
N ALA A 203 4.70 -48.44 0.92
CA ALA A 203 4.81 -48.24 -0.52
C ALA A 203 4.63 -46.77 -0.95
N ARG A 204 4.27 -45.86 -0.04
CA ARG A 204 3.97 -44.46 -0.41
C ARG A 204 5.21 -43.70 -0.87
N ASN A 205 6.37 -43.89 -0.23
CA ASN A 205 7.60 -43.21 -0.63
C ASN A 205 8.06 -43.63 -2.03
N SER A 206 8.01 -44.94 -2.34
CA SER A 206 8.36 -45.45 -3.66
C SER A 206 7.37 -44.98 -4.72
N PHE A 207 6.07 -44.99 -4.42
CA PHE A 207 5.04 -44.46 -5.33
C PHE A 207 5.23 -42.96 -5.63
N LYS A 208 5.47 -42.15 -4.60
CA LYS A 208 5.77 -40.72 -4.76
C LYS A 208 7.06 -40.48 -5.56
N GLN A 209 8.05 -41.38 -5.49
CA GLN A 209 9.27 -41.28 -6.29
C GLN A 209 8.98 -41.62 -7.76
N GLN A 210 8.22 -42.69 -8.03
CA GLN A 210 7.78 -43.05 -9.38
C GLN A 210 7.04 -41.90 -10.09
N LEU A 211 6.21 -41.15 -9.36
CA LEU A 211 5.55 -39.96 -9.89
C LEU A 211 6.56 -38.87 -10.30
N VAL A 212 7.56 -38.59 -9.46
CA VAL A 212 8.62 -37.60 -9.76
C VAL A 212 9.42 -38.03 -10.99
N ASP A 213 9.85 -39.29 -11.01
CA ASP A 213 10.66 -39.86 -12.10
C ASP A 213 9.87 -39.85 -13.43
N ARG A 214 8.58 -40.21 -13.40
CA ARG A 214 7.72 -40.18 -14.60
C ARG A 214 7.62 -38.76 -15.16
N LEU A 215 7.39 -37.77 -14.31
CA LEU A 215 7.23 -36.38 -14.74
C LEU A 215 8.55 -35.77 -15.23
N GLU A 216 9.70 -36.21 -14.71
CA GLU A 216 11.01 -35.77 -15.19
C GLU A 216 11.29 -36.21 -16.63
N THR A 217 10.72 -37.34 -17.08
CA THR A 217 10.87 -37.82 -18.46
C THR A 217 10.04 -37.06 -19.50
N LEU A 218 9.20 -36.12 -19.10
CA LEU A 218 8.33 -35.39 -20.03
C LEU A 218 9.14 -34.43 -20.92
N PRO A 219 8.89 -34.40 -22.24
CA PRO A 219 9.55 -33.45 -23.14
C PRO A 219 9.33 -32.00 -22.70
N GLY A 220 10.42 -31.24 -22.61
CA GLY A 220 10.39 -29.82 -22.22
C GLY A 220 10.37 -29.56 -20.70
N VAL A 221 10.41 -30.59 -19.87
CA VAL A 221 10.72 -30.47 -18.44
C VAL A 221 12.23 -30.47 -18.26
N GLU A 222 12.80 -29.43 -17.62
CA GLU A 222 14.24 -29.32 -17.37
C GLU A 222 14.65 -30.09 -16.11
N SER A 223 13.82 -30.03 -15.07
CA SER A 223 14.02 -30.76 -13.82
C SER A 223 12.74 -30.78 -12.98
N THR A 224 12.62 -31.79 -12.14
CA THR A 224 11.50 -31.94 -11.20
C THR A 224 12.02 -32.19 -9.79
N ALA A 225 11.19 -31.94 -8.79
CA ALA A 225 11.45 -32.39 -7.43
C ALA A 225 10.16 -32.45 -6.62
N GLY A 226 10.04 -33.44 -5.74
CA GLY A 226 9.04 -33.45 -4.69
C GLY A 226 9.44 -32.53 -3.54
N VAL A 227 8.46 -31.83 -2.98
CA VAL A 227 8.62 -30.96 -1.81
C VAL A 227 7.40 -31.09 -0.90
N SER A 228 7.59 -31.02 0.43
CA SER A 228 6.46 -31.00 1.37
C SER A 228 5.90 -29.59 1.58
N ILE A 229 6.76 -28.58 1.69
CA ILE A 229 6.36 -27.18 1.88
C ILE A 229 6.88 -26.36 0.71
N VAL A 230 5.98 -25.88 -0.16
CA VAL A 230 6.36 -24.98 -1.25
C VAL A 230 6.89 -23.66 -0.64
N PRO A 231 8.08 -23.18 -1.05
CA PRO A 231 8.62 -21.93 -0.53
C PRO A 231 7.65 -20.77 -0.69
N VAL A 232 7.50 -19.97 0.37
CA VAL A 232 6.67 -18.76 0.43
C VAL A 232 5.17 -19.05 0.27
N SER A 233 4.74 -20.29 0.56
CA SER A 233 3.32 -20.66 0.64
C SER A 233 2.61 -20.14 1.90
N GLY A 234 3.35 -19.60 2.88
CA GLY A 234 2.84 -19.23 4.20
C GLY A 234 2.76 -20.39 5.20
N ASN A 235 2.83 -21.63 4.70
CA ASN A 235 2.85 -22.86 5.50
C ASN A 235 4.28 -23.22 5.94
N GLY A 236 4.39 -24.08 6.94
CA GLY A 236 5.69 -24.53 7.42
C GLY A 236 5.61 -25.24 8.75
N TRP A 237 6.67 -25.96 9.09
CA TRP A 237 6.87 -26.56 10.40
C TRP A 237 8.31 -26.34 10.85
N ASN A 238 8.48 -26.19 12.15
CA ASN A 238 9.74 -25.93 12.79
C ASN A 238 9.84 -26.76 14.06
N ASP A 239 11.07 -27.04 14.46
CA ASP A 239 11.38 -27.70 15.72
C ASP A 239 12.61 -27.05 16.34
N SER A 240 12.77 -27.25 17.65
CA SER A 240 13.99 -26.90 18.34
C SER A 240 15.08 -27.89 17.95
N VAL A 241 16.25 -27.36 17.60
CA VAL A 241 17.43 -28.14 17.26
C VAL A 241 18.59 -27.75 18.15
N HIS A 242 19.39 -28.74 18.53
CA HIS A 242 20.56 -28.54 19.37
C HIS A 242 21.79 -29.23 18.81
N THR A 243 22.94 -28.61 19.08
CA THR A 243 24.25 -29.09 18.65
C THR A 243 25.25 -28.97 19.78
N ASN A 244 26.19 -29.91 19.85
CA ASN A 244 27.34 -29.86 20.76
C ASN A 244 28.65 -29.53 20.02
N ALA A 245 28.54 -28.91 18.83
CA ALA A 245 29.67 -28.68 17.93
C ALA A 245 30.80 -27.87 18.58
N SER A 246 30.50 -27.02 19.57
CA SER A 246 31.46 -26.08 20.18
C SER A 246 31.83 -26.40 21.64
N GLY A 247 31.42 -27.54 22.19
CA GLY A 247 31.53 -27.82 23.63
C GLY A 247 30.54 -27.01 24.50
N GLU A 248 29.73 -26.19 23.85
CA GLU A 248 28.56 -25.49 24.37
C GLU A 248 27.35 -26.03 23.61
N GLU A 249 26.28 -26.37 24.33
CA GLU A 249 25.03 -26.80 23.73
C GLU A 249 24.31 -25.57 23.17
N LEU A 250 24.31 -25.45 21.84
CA LEU A 250 23.62 -24.37 21.15
C LEU A 250 22.26 -24.85 20.70
N GLN A 251 21.22 -24.13 21.11
CA GLN A 251 19.83 -24.42 20.77
C GLN A 251 19.23 -23.28 19.95
N GLU A 252 18.57 -23.62 18.85
CA GLU A 252 17.86 -22.68 17.98
C GLU A 252 16.61 -23.33 17.40
N VAL A 253 15.69 -22.50 16.90
CA VAL A 253 14.52 -23.00 16.15
C VAL A 253 14.90 -23.10 14.68
N SER A 254 14.75 -24.30 14.09
CA SER A 254 14.95 -24.53 12.66
C SER A 254 13.65 -24.83 11.97
N TRP A 255 13.43 -24.20 10.82
CA TRP A 255 12.39 -24.65 9.89
C TRP A 255 12.85 -25.91 9.17
N PHE A 256 11.88 -26.74 8.77
CA PHE A 256 12.18 -27.98 8.08
C PHE A 256 11.42 -28.09 6.76
N ASN A 257 12.04 -28.74 5.79
CA ASN A 257 11.37 -29.15 4.57
C ASN A 257 11.81 -30.53 4.15
N ARG A 258 10.87 -31.34 3.64
CA ARG A 258 11.20 -32.62 3.04
C ARG A 258 11.31 -32.43 1.54
N VAL A 259 12.43 -32.85 0.97
CA VAL A 259 12.74 -32.64 -0.45
C VAL A 259 13.24 -33.92 -1.09
N THR A 260 13.00 -34.08 -2.39
CA THR A 260 13.65 -35.13 -3.19
C THR A 260 14.98 -34.61 -3.77
N PRO A 261 15.83 -35.51 -4.27
CA PRO A 261 17.00 -35.13 -5.06
C PRO A 261 16.61 -34.19 -6.20
N GLY A 262 17.48 -33.22 -6.51
CA GLY A 262 17.23 -32.26 -7.59
C GLY A 262 16.38 -31.05 -7.19
N PHE A 263 15.87 -30.98 -5.95
CA PHE A 263 15.08 -29.83 -5.48
C PHE A 263 15.82 -28.51 -5.62
N PHE A 264 17.08 -28.44 -5.15
CA PHE A 264 17.85 -27.20 -5.24
C PHE A 264 18.17 -26.82 -6.68
N LYS A 265 18.42 -27.81 -7.55
CA LYS A 265 18.57 -27.61 -9.00
C LYS A 265 17.30 -27.01 -9.60
N THR A 266 16.13 -27.60 -9.32
CA THR A 266 14.80 -27.17 -9.82
C THR A 266 14.42 -25.77 -9.32
N MET A 267 14.69 -25.47 -8.05
CA MET A 267 14.47 -24.15 -7.47
C MET A 267 15.57 -23.14 -7.84
N GLY A 268 16.71 -23.59 -8.37
CA GLY A 268 17.84 -22.73 -8.72
C GLY A 268 18.57 -22.17 -7.49
N THR A 269 18.50 -22.88 -6.37
CA THR A 269 19.21 -22.54 -5.14
C THR A 269 20.62 -23.18 -5.19
N PRO A 270 21.70 -22.39 -5.08
CA PRO A 270 23.05 -22.95 -5.13
C PRO A 270 23.38 -23.82 -3.91
N ILE A 271 23.98 -24.97 -4.14
CA ILE A 271 24.71 -25.73 -3.11
C ILE A 271 26.11 -25.11 -3.00
N LEU A 272 26.46 -24.68 -1.80
CA LEU A 272 27.73 -23.98 -1.50
C LEU A 272 28.82 -24.97 -1.08
N ARG A 273 28.46 -26.00 -0.31
CA ARG A 273 29.39 -27.03 0.20
C ARG A 273 28.70 -28.38 0.28
N GLY A 274 29.46 -29.46 0.17
CA GLY A 274 28.93 -30.82 0.29
C GLY A 274 28.09 -31.26 -0.91
N ARG A 275 27.03 -32.03 -0.66
CA ARG A 275 26.16 -32.62 -1.69
C ARG A 275 24.68 -32.31 -1.49
N ASP A 276 23.88 -32.55 -2.54
CA ASP A 276 22.42 -32.61 -2.46
C ASP A 276 21.97 -33.88 -1.69
N VAL A 277 20.69 -33.95 -1.34
CA VAL A 277 20.03 -35.20 -0.97
C VAL A 277 20.06 -36.17 -2.16
N SER A 278 20.18 -37.46 -1.85
CA SER A 278 20.38 -38.54 -2.82
C SER A 278 19.23 -39.56 -2.76
N VAL A 279 19.02 -40.29 -3.85
CA VAL A 279 18.08 -41.43 -3.89
C VAL A 279 18.51 -42.53 -2.90
N SER A 280 19.81 -42.60 -2.58
CA SER A 280 20.35 -43.53 -1.57
C SER A 280 19.97 -43.16 -0.13
N ASP A 281 19.53 -41.93 0.13
CA ASP A 281 19.13 -41.46 1.46
C ASP A 281 17.72 -41.98 1.79
N THR A 282 17.65 -43.26 2.16
CA THR A 282 16.44 -44.02 2.48
C THR A 282 16.29 -44.24 3.99
N LEU A 283 15.13 -44.77 4.43
CA LEU A 283 14.90 -45.17 5.82
C LEU A 283 15.96 -46.13 6.41
N ASN A 284 16.68 -46.87 5.56
CA ASN A 284 17.72 -47.83 5.97
C ASN A 284 19.14 -47.21 5.99
N SER A 285 19.27 -45.93 5.65
CA SER A 285 20.54 -45.18 5.64
C SER A 285 20.62 -44.24 6.86
N PRO A 286 21.81 -43.75 7.23
CA PRO A 286 21.92 -42.71 8.25
C PRO A 286 21.04 -41.50 7.92
N ALA A 287 20.37 -40.94 8.92
CA ALA A 287 19.55 -39.74 8.73
C ALA A 287 20.44 -38.54 8.39
N VAL A 288 20.14 -37.86 7.28
CA VAL A 288 20.96 -36.76 6.76
C VAL A 288 20.13 -35.51 6.53
N ALA A 289 20.79 -34.36 6.51
CA ALA A 289 20.17 -33.09 6.16
C ALA A 289 21.12 -32.20 5.36
N VAL A 290 20.53 -31.41 4.47
CA VAL A 290 21.18 -30.26 3.83
C VAL A 290 20.68 -29.02 4.56
N VAL A 291 21.56 -28.11 4.97
CA VAL A 291 21.19 -26.95 5.77
C VAL A 291 21.53 -25.64 5.05
N ASN A 292 20.93 -24.52 5.41
CA ASN A 292 21.32 -23.23 4.83
C ASN A 292 22.47 -22.53 5.60
N GLU A 293 23.04 -21.49 4.99
CA GLU A 293 24.11 -20.67 5.59
C GLU A 293 23.73 -20.12 6.98
N THR A 294 22.48 -19.69 7.16
CA THR A 294 22.00 -19.19 8.46
C THR A 294 21.98 -20.26 9.53
N PHE A 295 21.60 -21.50 9.21
CA PHE A 295 21.67 -22.61 10.16
C PHE A 295 23.10 -22.84 10.62
N VAL A 296 24.06 -22.90 9.69
CA VAL A 296 25.48 -23.07 10.00
C VAL A 296 25.99 -21.93 10.89
N ARG A 297 25.72 -20.68 10.49
CA ARG A 297 26.19 -19.50 11.22
C ARG A 297 25.70 -19.46 12.66
N LYS A 298 24.45 -19.86 12.91
CA LYS A 298 23.87 -19.81 14.25
C LYS A 298 24.25 -20.99 15.13
N LEU A 299 24.25 -22.21 14.59
CA LEU A 299 24.45 -23.44 15.37
C LEU A 299 25.91 -23.93 15.37
N PHE A 300 26.69 -23.63 14.33
CA PHE A 300 28.06 -24.10 14.18
C PHE A 300 29.09 -22.96 14.21
N LYS A 301 28.66 -21.70 14.20
CA LYS A 301 29.51 -20.49 14.20
C LYS A 301 30.54 -20.60 13.05
N ASP A 302 31.84 -20.68 13.38
CA ASP A 302 32.94 -20.75 12.41
C ASP A 302 33.45 -22.19 12.16
N LYS A 303 32.80 -23.22 12.72
CA LYS A 303 33.23 -24.62 12.53
C LYS A 303 32.71 -25.20 11.22
N ASP A 304 33.45 -26.16 10.68
CA ASP A 304 33.02 -26.88 9.48
C ASP A 304 31.77 -27.72 9.78
N PRO A 305 30.59 -27.42 9.20
CA PRO A 305 29.36 -28.14 9.49
C PRO A 305 29.31 -29.53 8.85
N LEU A 306 30.07 -29.77 7.78
CA LEU A 306 29.95 -31.03 7.03
C LEU A 306 30.39 -32.23 7.87
N GLY A 307 29.57 -33.27 7.86
CA GLY A 307 29.78 -34.49 8.63
C GLY A 307 29.41 -34.39 10.11
N GLN A 308 29.16 -33.19 10.63
CA GLN A 308 28.67 -33.00 12.00
C GLN A 308 27.18 -33.35 12.11
N THR A 309 26.73 -33.58 13.34
CA THR A 309 25.35 -33.94 13.63
C THR A 309 24.64 -32.86 14.45
N PHE A 310 23.35 -32.69 14.20
CA PHE A 310 22.45 -31.98 15.09
C PHE A 310 21.32 -32.90 15.54
N LYS A 311 20.72 -32.56 16.66
CA LYS A 311 19.58 -33.28 17.21
C LYS A 311 18.32 -32.43 17.08
N VAL A 312 17.18 -33.08 16.92
CA VAL A 312 15.86 -32.47 16.88
C VAL A 312 15.10 -32.90 18.12
N ASP A 313 14.59 -31.92 18.87
CA ASP A 313 13.71 -32.17 19.99
C ASP A 313 12.30 -32.50 19.48
N GLU A 314 11.89 -33.77 19.58
CA GLU A 314 10.56 -34.22 19.16
C GLU A 314 9.49 -34.09 20.28
N GLY A 315 9.84 -33.43 21.38
CA GLY A 315 8.98 -33.23 22.55
C GLY A 315 9.10 -34.32 23.61
N ALA A 316 8.52 -34.04 24.78
CA ALA A 316 8.68 -34.85 25.98
C ALA A 316 8.30 -36.33 25.76
N GLY A 317 9.27 -37.23 25.97
CA GLY A 317 9.08 -38.69 25.92
C GLY A 317 9.32 -39.33 24.55
N LYS A 318 9.68 -38.57 23.51
CA LYS A 318 10.10 -39.11 22.21
C LYS A 318 11.61 -39.12 22.07
N PRO A 319 12.20 -40.14 21.42
CA PRO A 319 13.64 -40.16 21.15
C PRO A 319 14.01 -39.03 20.18
N GLU A 320 15.09 -38.31 20.50
CA GLU A 320 15.63 -37.26 19.64
C GLU A 320 16.07 -37.83 18.29
N SER A 321 15.63 -37.21 17.20
CA SER A 321 16.13 -37.55 15.87
C SER A 321 17.49 -36.89 15.64
N VAL A 322 18.50 -37.66 15.24
CA VAL A 322 19.86 -37.17 14.96
C VAL A 322 20.09 -37.14 13.46
N TYR A 323 20.47 -35.99 12.92
CA TYR A 323 20.75 -35.80 11.50
C TYR A 323 22.21 -35.41 11.28
N GLN A 324 22.86 -36.03 10.30
CA GLN A 324 24.19 -35.64 9.83
C GLN A 324 24.08 -34.60 8.71
N ILE A 325 24.86 -33.52 8.79
CA ILE A 325 24.90 -32.49 7.75
C ILE A 325 25.76 -32.97 6.58
N VAL A 326 25.15 -33.08 5.40
CA VAL A 326 25.82 -33.54 4.17
C VAL A 326 26.00 -32.45 3.12
N GLY A 327 25.33 -31.30 3.29
CA GLY A 327 25.41 -30.18 2.37
C GLY A 327 25.01 -28.86 3.00
N VAL A 328 25.50 -27.78 2.41
CA VAL A 328 25.15 -26.40 2.76
C VAL A 328 24.66 -25.68 1.51
N VAL A 329 23.49 -25.06 1.56
CA VAL A 329 22.90 -24.28 0.47
C VAL A 329 22.84 -22.79 0.81
N LYS A 330 22.75 -21.95 -0.24
CA LYS A 330 22.51 -20.52 -0.07
C LYS A 330 21.21 -20.29 0.71
N ASP A 331 21.21 -19.23 1.53
CA ASP A 331 20.02 -18.81 2.26
C ASP A 331 18.80 -18.55 1.36
N THR A 332 17.63 -19.04 1.78
CA THR A 332 16.35 -18.88 1.08
C THR A 332 15.25 -18.35 2.00
N LYS A 333 14.20 -17.78 1.41
CA LYS A 333 12.93 -17.51 2.11
C LYS A 333 12.11 -18.78 2.19
N TYR A 334 11.50 -19.03 3.34
CA TYR A 334 10.76 -20.24 3.66
C TYR A 334 9.25 -19.99 3.72
N ARG A 335 8.75 -19.15 4.64
CA ARG A 335 7.30 -18.94 4.84
C ARG A 335 6.76 -17.71 4.13
N THR A 336 7.47 -16.59 4.21
CA THR A 336 7.07 -15.31 3.64
C THR A 336 8.25 -14.60 3.00
N LEU A 337 8.04 -13.68 2.04
CA LEU A 337 9.13 -12.82 1.56
C LEU A 337 9.63 -11.81 2.60
N ARG A 338 8.83 -11.55 3.65
CA ARG A 338 9.09 -10.51 4.65
C ARG A 338 9.99 -10.95 5.80
N GLU A 339 10.09 -12.27 6.02
CA GLU A 339 10.86 -12.81 7.14
C GLU A 339 12.35 -12.52 6.98
N GLU A 340 13.06 -12.53 8.10
CA GLU A 340 14.52 -12.57 8.10
C GLU A 340 15.00 -13.95 7.63
N LEU A 341 16.27 -14.06 7.26
CA LEU A 341 16.84 -15.37 6.95
C LEU A 341 16.89 -16.20 8.25
N THR A 342 16.23 -17.35 8.24
CA THR A 342 16.10 -18.26 9.39
C THR A 342 16.88 -19.54 9.15
N PRO A 343 17.25 -20.31 10.20
CA PRO A 343 17.78 -21.66 10.02
C PRO A 343 16.75 -22.55 9.32
N ILE A 344 17.18 -23.26 8.27
CA ILE A 344 16.37 -24.21 7.53
C ILE A 344 17.18 -25.50 7.35
N ALA A 345 16.57 -26.63 7.70
CA ALA A 345 17.07 -27.96 7.43
C ALA A 345 16.18 -28.65 6.38
N PHE A 346 16.80 -29.08 5.28
CA PHE A 346 16.17 -29.85 4.22
C PHE A 346 16.52 -31.31 4.42
N VAL A 347 15.51 -32.13 4.71
CA VAL A 347 15.69 -33.58 4.95
C VAL A 347 15.19 -34.38 3.74
N PRO A 348 15.81 -35.52 3.41
CA PRO A 348 15.37 -36.36 2.31
C PRO A 348 13.96 -36.90 2.54
N ARG A 349 13.08 -36.73 1.55
CA ARG A 349 11.72 -37.29 1.60
C ARG A 349 11.73 -38.82 1.70
N GLY A 350 12.76 -39.49 1.15
CA GLY A 350 12.94 -40.94 1.25
C GLY A 350 13.17 -41.45 2.69
N GLN A 351 13.45 -40.56 3.64
CA GLN A 351 13.60 -40.86 5.08
C GLN A 351 12.33 -40.54 5.88
N ASP A 352 11.23 -40.15 5.23
CA ASP A 352 9.96 -39.92 5.90
C ASP A 352 9.34 -41.24 6.36
N LYS A 353 9.16 -41.38 7.68
CA LYS A 353 8.54 -42.54 8.32
C LYS A 353 7.01 -42.56 8.17
N HIS A 354 6.40 -41.40 7.91
CA HIS A 354 4.94 -41.25 7.85
C HIS A 354 4.49 -40.48 6.60
N PRO A 355 4.80 -40.98 5.38
CA PRO A 355 4.45 -40.28 4.16
C PRO A 355 2.93 -40.17 3.96
N ASP A 356 2.47 -38.94 3.68
CA ASP A 356 1.07 -38.62 3.38
C ASP A 356 0.56 -39.28 2.07
N THR A 357 -0.76 -39.27 1.86
CA THR A 357 -1.42 -39.73 0.61
C THR A 357 -1.54 -38.63 -0.45
N SER A 358 -0.84 -37.52 -0.27
CA SER A 358 -0.65 -36.47 -1.26
C SER A 358 0.84 -36.15 -1.43
N CYS A 359 1.18 -35.53 -2.56
CA CYS A 359 2.51 -34.97 -2.75
C CYS A 359 2.48 -33.74 -3.64
N THR A 360 3.40 -32.82 -3.38
CA THR A 360 3.63 -31.66 -4.22
C THR A 360 4.93 -31.84 -4.99
N ILE A 361 4.87 -31.61 -6.30
CA ILE A 361 6.00 -31.69 -7.21
C ILE A 361 6.19 -30.30 -7.84
N VAL A 362 7.39 -29.76 -7.69
CA VAL A 362 7.82 -28.56 -8.42
C VAL A 362 8.53 -28.97 -9.69
N MET A 363 8.21 -28.31 -10.79
CA MET A 363 8.77 -28.62 -12.10
C MET A 363 9.24 -27.35 -12.78
N ARG A 364 10.44 -27.40 -13.34
CA ARG A 364 10.99 -26.33 -14.16
C ARG A 364 10.73 -26.64 -15.63
N SER A 365 10.14 -25.68 -16.34
CA SER A 365 9.90 -25.78 -17.77
C SER A 365 9.72 -24.39 -18.39
N ASP A 366 10.16 -24.26 -19.64
CA ASP A 366 9.94 -23.07 -20.48
C ASP A 366 8.76 -23.26 -21.46
N LEU A 367 8.04 -24.39 -21.37
CA LEU A 367 6.87 -24.64 -22.21
C LEU A 367 5.68 -23.73 -21.83
N PRO A 368 4.75 -23.48 -22.78
CA PRO A 368 3.46 -22.89 -22.46
C PRO A 368 2.72 -23.72 -21.41
N LEU A 369 2.09 -23.04 -20.45
CA LEU A 369 1.44 -23.67 -19.30
C LEU A 369 0.43 -24.74 -19.72
N ASP A 370 -0.44 -24.43 -20.69
CA ASP A 370 -1.50 -25.34 -21.14
C ASP A 370 -0.92 -26.65 -21.73
N SER A 371 0.18 -26.55 -22.49
CA SER A 371 0.84 -27.72 -23.06
C SER A 371 1.48 -28.60 -21.98
N LEU A 372 2.08 -27.97 -20.96
CA LEU A 372 2.70 -28.67 -19.85
C LEU A 372 1.65 -29.35 -18.96
N THR A 373 0.57 -28.66 -18.59
CA THR A 373 -0.49 -29.23 -17.74
C THR A 373 -1.17 -30.41 -18.42
N THR A 374 -1.48 -30.31 -19.72
CA THR A 374 -2.06 -31.45 -20.47
C THR A 374 -1.11 -32.65 -20.57
N ALA A 375 0.20 -32.40 -20.72
CA ALA A 375 1.19 -33.48 -20.72
C ALA A 375 1.28 -34.18 -19.35
N ILE A 376 1.22 -33.41 -18.26
CA ILE A 376 1.21 -33.94 -16.89
C ILE A 376 -0.07 -34.74 -16.62
N GLU A 377 -1.23 -34.20 -16.97
CA GLU A 377 -2.52 -34.89 -16.82
C GLU A 377 -2.54 -36.24 -17.54
N ARG A 378 -2.03 -36.29 -18.77
CA ARG A 378 -1.92 -37.55 -19.52
C ARG A 378 -0.97 -38.53 -18.82
N ALA A 379 0.23 -38.08 -18.43
CA ALA A 379 1.23 -38.96 -17.83
C ALA A 379 0.83 -39.50 -16.46
N VAL A 380 0.14 -38.70 -15.65
CA VAL A 380 -0.42 -39.12 -14.36
C VAL A 380 -1.64 -40.03 -14.57
N GLY A 381 -2.50 -39.71 -15.54
CA GLY A 381 -3.65 -40.55 -15.90
C GLY A 381 -3.26 -41.94 -16.41
N GLU A 382 -2.13 -42.07 -17.11
CA GLU A 382 -1.53 -43.36 -17.51
C GLU A 382 -1.09 -44.20 -16.31
N ILE A 383 -0.66 -43.57 -15.21
CA ILE A 383 -0.34 -44.27 -13.96
C ILE A 383 -1.63 -44.70 -13.27
N ASN A 384 -2.52 -43.73 -12.99
CA ASN A 384 -3.83 -44.01 -12.43
C ASN A 384 -4.77 -42.79 -12.61
N PRO A 385 -5.95 -42.97 -13.21
CA PRO A 385 -6.90 -41.87 -13.44
C PRO A 385 -7.58 -41.35 -12.16
N ALA A 386 -7.48 -42.05 -11.03
CA ALA A 386 -8.06 -41.61 -9.76
C ALA A 386 -7.21 -40.56 -9.01
N ILE A 387 -6.03 -40.21 -9.54
CA ILE A 387 -5.17 -39.18 -8.95
C ILE A 387 -5.73 -37.81 -9.29
N LEU A 388 -6.03 -37.00 -8.28
CA LEU A 388 -6.48 -35.62 -8.47
C LEU A 388 -5.25 -34.72 -8.63
N ILE A 389 -5.32 -33.78 -9.57
CA ILE A 389 -4.21 -32.90 -9.93
C ILE A 389 -4.64 -31.45 -9.79
N GLN A 390 -3.83 -30.64 -9.11
CA GLN A 390 -3.99 -29.20 -9.04
C GLN A 390 -2.70 -28.50 -9.46
N PHE A 391 -2.83 -27.53 -10.37
CA PHE A 391 -1.72 -26.76 -10.91
C PHE A 391 -1.70 -25.35 -10.35
N THR A 392 -0.51 -24.91 -9.92
CA THR A 392 -0.28 -23.53 -9.49
C THR A 392 1.06 -23.03 -10.01
N VAL A 393 1.08 -21.87 -10.66
CA VAL A 393 2.35 -21.23 -11.06
C VAL A 393 2.98 -20.56 -9.85
N LEU A 394 4.24 -20.90 -9.51
CA LEU A 394 4.90 -20.43 -8.28
C LEU A 394 4.92 -18.89 -8.17
N LYS A 395 5.26 -18.19 -9.27
CA LYS A 395 5.24 -16.72 -9.32
C LYS A 395 3.87 -16.13 -9.00
N THR A 396 2.80 -16.78 -9.47
CA THR A 396 1.43 -16.34 -9.20
C THR A 396 1.08 -16.58 -7.73
N GLN A 397 1.42 -17.75 -7.19
CA GLN A 397 1.23 -18.07 -5.76
C GLN A 397 1.92 -17.05 -4.86
N ILE A 398 3.20 -16.74 -5.13
CA ILE A 398 3.96 -15.73 -4.37
C ILE A 398 3.31 -14.35 -4.49
N ARG A 399 2.80 -13.98 -5.67
CA ARG A 399 2.11 -12.70 -5.84
C ARG A 399 0.81 -12.65 -5.03
N ASP A 400 0.09 -13.77 -4.94
CA ASP A 400 -1.19 -13.85 -4.25
C ASP A 400 -1.02 -13.85 -2.72
N THR A 401 0.15 -14.23 -2.18
CA THR A 401 0.46 -14.03 -0.75
C THR A 401 0.76 -12.56 -0.39
N LEU A 402 1.01 -11.69 -1.37
CA LEU A 402 1.31 -10.26 -1.19
C LEU A 402 0.09 -9.34 -1.34
N VAL A 403 -1.13 -9.87 -1.29
CA VAL A 403 -2.37 -9.09 -1.49
C VAL A 403 -2.48 -7.93 -0.50
N ARG A 404 -2.11 -8.14 0.77
CA ARG A 404 -2.19 -7.09 1.80
C ARG A 404 -1.24 -5.93 1.49
N GLU A 405 -0.02 -6.21 1.10
CA GLU A 405 1.00 -5.21 0.76
C GLU A 405 0.61 -4.45 -0.51
N ARG A 406 0.10 -5.15 -1.53
CA ARG A 406 -0.42 -4.54 -2.76
C ARG A 406 -1.61 -3.63 -2.48
N LEU A 407 -2.54 -4.07 -1.62
CA LEU A 407 -3.69 -3.27 -1.18
C LEU A 407 -3.24 -1.97 -0.51
N MET A 408 -2.30 -2.05 0.44
CA MET A 408 -1.80 -0.87 1.15
C MET A 408 -1.07 0.11 0.22
N ALA A 409 -0.24 -0.40 -0.69
CA ALA A 409 0.44 0.43 -1.68
C ALA A 409 -0.54 1.10 -2.65
N SER A 410 -1.53 0.35 -3.16
CA SER A 410 -2.52 0.86 -4.12
C SER A 410 -3.44 1.90 -3.48
N LEU A 411 -3.98 1.62 -2.29
CA LEU A 411 -4.85 2.53 -1.55
C LEU A 411 -4.11 3.80 -1.10
N SER A 412 -2.89 3.66 -0.58
CA SER A 412 -2.10 4.82 -0.17
C SER A 412 -1.73 5.67 -1.38
N GLY A 413 -1.33 5.05 -2.50
CA GLY A 413 -1.11 5.75 -3.77
C GLY A 413 -2.34 6.51 -4.24
N PHE A 414 -3.51 5.86 -4.22
CA PHE A 414 -4.78 6.46 -4.57
C PHE A 414 -5.12 7.69 -3.69
N PHE A 415 -5.01 7.56 -2.36
CA PHE A 415 -5.26 8.68 -1.45
C PHE A 415 -4.22 9.79 -1.56
N GLY A 416 -2.96 9.47 -1.89
CA GLY A 416 -1.92 10.45 -2.20
C GLY A 416 -2.27 11.29 -3.43
N VAL A 417 -2.74 10.66 -4.51
CA VAL A 417 -3.23 11.36 -5.71
C VAL A 417 -4.43 12.25 -5.37
N LEU A 418 -5.39 11.73 -4.61
CA LEU A 418 -6.56 12.50 -4.20
C LEU A 418 -6.18 13.71 -3.33
N ALA A 419 -5.23 13.56 -2.42
CA ALA A 419 -4.70 14.66 -1.60
C ALA A 419 -4.02 15.74 -2.47
N ALA A 420 -3.26 15.33 -3.49
CA ALA A 420 -2.66 16.26 -4.45
C ALA A 420 -3.74 17.06 -5.20
N ILE A 421 -4.77 16.40 -5.73
CA ILE A 421 -5.90 17.06 -6.41
C ILE A 421 -6.60 18.05 -5.47
N LEU A 422 -6.91 17.63 -4.24
CA LEU A 422 -7.55 18.49 -3.25
C LEU A 422 -6.67 19.70 -2.91
N THR A 423 -5.36 19.52 -2.81
CA THR A 423 -4.39 20.61 -2.61
C THR A 423 -4.42 21.61 -3.76
N THR A 424 -4.45 21.14 -5.00
CA THR A 424 -4.61 21.99 -6.20
C THR A 424 -5.85 22.86 -6.07
N ILE A 425 -7.00 22.26 -5.73
CA ILE A 425 -8.29 22.97 -5.62
C ILE A 425 -8.25 24.02 -4.51
N GLY A 426 -7.71 23.66 -3.35
CA GLY A 426 -7.61 24.56 -2.18
C GLY A 426 -6.73 25.78 -2.45
N LEU A 427 -5.52 25.54 -3.00
CA LEU A 427 -4.60 26.61 -3.36
C LEU A 427 -5.17 27.50 -4.46
N TYR A 428 -5.73 26.92 -5.53
CA TYR A 428 -6.39 27.69 -6.58
C TYR A 428 -7.50 28.59 -6.01
N GLY A 429 -8.36 28.05 -5.14
CA GLY A 429 -9.45 28.79 -4.51
C GLY A 429 -8.97 29.94 -3.63
N LEU A 430 -7.93 29.72 -2.82
CA LEU A 430 -7.34 30.77 -1.99
C LEU A 430 -6.70 31.87 -2.83
N ILE A 431 -5.85 31.52 -3.81
CA ILE A 431 -5.13 32.48 -4.62
C ILE A 431 -6.10 33.29 -5.48
N SER A 432 -7.12 32.64 -6.07
CA SER A 432 -8.19 33.33 -6.82
C SER A 432 -8.93 34.34 -5.95
N TYR A 433 -9.24 33.97 -4.70
CA TYR A 433 -9.89 34.89 -3.77
C TYR A 433 -8.99 36.07 -3.39
N MET A 434 -7.70 35.84 -3.14
CA MET A 434 -6.75 36.91 -2.81
C MET A 434 -6.54 37.85 -3.99
N ALA A 435 -6.41 37.31 -5.20
CA ALA A 435 -6.37 38.09 -6.43
C ALA A 435 -7.62 38.94 -6.61
N ALA A 436 -8.81 38.35 -6.42
CA ALA A 436 -10.08 39.06 -6.53
C ALA A 436 -10.20 40.20 -5.51
N ARG A 437 -9.75 39.99 -4.26
CA ARG A 437 -9.83 40.98 -3.19
C ARG A 437 -8.82 42.11 -3.33
N ARG A 438 -7.68 41.86 -3.97
CA ARG A 438 -6.64 42.86 -4.24
C ARG A 438 -6.76 43.47 -5.63
N ARG A 439 -7.88 43.29 -6.35
CA ARG A 439 -8.07 43.84 -7.70
C ARG A 439 -7.78 45.35 -7.77
N ASN A 440 -8.30 46.14 -6.84
CA ASN A 440 -8.07 47.60 -6.84
C ASN A 440 -6.61 47.96 -6.54
N GLU A 441 -5.97 47.27 -5.60
CA GLU A 441 -4.55 47.47 -5.30
C GLU A 441 -3.66 47.11 -6.49
N ILE A 442 -3.97 46.00 -7.16
CA ILE A 442 -3.29 45.53 -8.37
C ILE A 442 -3.50 46.54 -9.50
N GLY A 443 -4.74 47.03 -9.70
CA GLY A 443 -5.09 48.04 -10.69
C GLY A 443 -4.36 49.38 -10.46
N ILE A 444 -4.30 49.86 -9.22
CA ILE A 444 -3.53 51.07 -8.86
C ILE A 444 -2.03 50.86 -9.14
N ARG A 445 -1.46 49.73 -8.75
CA ARG A 445 -0.04 49.43 -9.01
C ARG A 445 0.26 49.35 -10.52
N MET A 446 -0.64 48.76 -11.31
CA MET A 446 -0.49 48.71 -12.77
C MET A 446 -0.65 50.10 -13.41
N ALA A 447 -1.58 50.93 -12.92
CA ALA A 447 -1.72 52.33 -13.35
C ALA A 447 -0.49 53.18 -12.98
N LEU A 448 0.20 52.86 -11.89
CA LEU A 448 1.49 53.45 -11.49
C LEU A 448 2.70 52.86 -12.23
N GLY A 449 2.50 51.99 -13.23
CA GLY A 449 3.57 51.46 -14.07
C GLY A 449 4.22 50.15 -13.59
N ALA A 450 3.60 49.41 -12.67
CA ALA A 450 4.10 48.09 -12.30
C ALA A 450 3.95 47.09 -13.46
N ASP A 451 5.06 46.49 -13.88
CA ASP A 451 5.06 45.44 -14.89
C ASP A 451 4.34 44.16 -14.39
N ARG A 452 3.68 43.45 -15.31
CA ARG A 452 2.88 42.24 -15.06
C ARG A 452 3.67 41.16 -14.32
N MET A 453 4.97 41.05 -14.61
CA MET A 453 5.87 40.12 -13.94
C MET A 453 6.02 40.41 -12.44
N ARG A 454 5.97 41.69 -12.04
CA ARG A 454 6.07 42.10 -10.62
C ARG A 454 4.80 41.77 -9.85
N VAL A 455 3.63 41.91 -10.48
CA VAL A 455 2.34 41.46 -9.91
C VAL A 455 2.30 39.95 -9.78
N LEU A 456 2.74 39.21 -10.81
CA LEU A 456 2.79 37.76 -10.78
C LEU A 456 3.73 37.24 -9.68
N LYS A 457 4.95 37.80 -9.55
CA LYS A 457 5.88 37.46 -8.46
C LYS A 457 5.29 37.71 -7.07
N LEU A 458 4.53 38.77 -6.89
CA LEU A 458 3.90 39.09 -5.61
C LEU A 458 2.84 38.05 -5.23
N ILE A 459 1.99 37.64 -6.17
CA ILE A 459 0.96 36.62 -5.92
C ILE A 459 1.60 35.23 -5.73
N MET A 460 2.62 34.90 -6.51
CA MET A 460 3.37 33.64 -6.37
C MET A 460 4.14 33.57 -5.05
N GLY A 461 4.72 34.67 -4.58
CA GLY A 461 5.42 34.72 -3.30
C GLY A 461 4.53 34.30 -2.13
N GLU A 462 3.26 34.70 -2.13
CA GLU A 462 2.30 34.33 -1.08
C GLU A 462 1.92 32.84 -1.16
N ALA A 463 1.83 32.26 -2.37
CA ALA A 463 1.64 30.81 -2.53
C ALA A 463 2.86 30.02 -2.01
N VAL A 464 4.07 30.49 -2.32
CA VAL A 464 5.32 29.87 -1.89
C VAL A 464 5.50 29.95 -0.37
N GLU A 465 5.13 31.06 0.26
CA GLU A 465 5.18 31.20 1.73
C GLU A 465 4.27 30.18 2.42
N LEU A 466 3.02 30.07 1.98
CA LEU A 466 2.06 29.11 2.56
C LEU A 466 2.47 27.66 2.30
N LEU A 467 2.98 27.38 1.09
CA LEU A 467 3.55 26.09 0.75
C LEU A 467 4.73 25.76 1.68
N GLY A 468 5.67 26.68 1.86
CA GLY A 468 6.86 26.47 2.70
C GLY A 468 6.49 26.13 4.14
N ILE A 469 5.59 26.90 4.77
CA ILE A 469 5.14 26.63 6.14
C ILE A 469 4.42 25.27 6.21
N GLY A 470 3.54 24.98 5.24
CA GLY A 470 2.81 23.71 5.17
C GLY A 470 3.74 22.52 4.95
N LEU A 471 4.79 22.65 4.14
CA LEU A 471 5.78 21.60 3.89
C LEU A 471 6.62 21.32 5.13
N VAL A 472 7.04 22.34 5.88
CA VAL A 472 7.80 22.16 7.13
C VAL A 472 6.95 21.46 8.19
N ALA A 473 5.73 21.95 8.42
CA ALA A 473 4.79 21.32 9.35
C ALA A 473 4.43 19.90 8.92
N GLY A 474 4.16 19.72 7.62
CA GLY A 474 3.86 18.43 7.00
C GLY A 474 5.01 17.44 7.14
N ALA A 475 6.25 17.86 6.92
CA ALA A 475 7.42 17.00 7.08
C ALA A 475 7.58 16.51 8.53
N ALA A 476 7.36 17.38 9.51
CA ALA A 476 7.38 17.00 10.93
C ALA A 476 6.26 15.99 11.26
N LEU A 477 5.04 16.23 10.77
CA LEU A 477 3.90 15.32 10.95
C LEU A 477 4.12 13.98 10.24
N SER A 478 4.65 13.99 9.02
CA SER A 478 4.98 12.79 8.24
C SER A 478 6.04 11.97 8.93
N TRP A 479 7.07 12.60 9.49
CA TRP A 479 8.09 11.92 10.26
C TRP A 479 7.51 11.23 11.49
N TRP A 480 6.66 11.92 12.25
CA TRP A 480 5.97 11.34 13.40
C TRP A 480 5.05 10.18 13.00
N ALA A 481 4.23 10.35 11.96
CA ALA A 481 3.32 9.33 11.43
C ALA A 481 4.08 8.11 10.85
N SER A 482 5.25 8.33 10.23
CA SER A 482 6.07 7.24 9.68
C SER A 482 6.56 6.26 10.76
N ARG A 483 6.66 6.72 12.02
CA ARG A 483 7.10 5.90 13.15
C ARG A 483 6.08 4.83 13.51
N THR A 484 4.79 5.16 13.44
CA THR A 484 3.70 4.20 13.71
C THR A 484 3.55 3.19 12.57
N ALA A 485 3.90 3.58 11.34
CA ALA A 485 3.88 2.73 10.15
C ALA A 485 5.09 1.78 10.04
N ARG A 486 6.11 1.91 10.90
CA ARG A 486 7.41 1.23 10.73
C ARG A 486 7.32 -0.29 10.64
N SER A 487 6.45 -0.93 11.44
CA SER A 487 6.26 -2.39 11.43
C SER A 487 5.65 -2.92 10.13
N MET A 488 5.02 -2.04 9.34
CA MET A 488 4.37 -2.40 8.08
C MET A 488 5.26 -2.16 6.87
N LEU A 489 6.33 -1.38 7.00
CA LEU A 489 7.28 -1.10 5.94
C LEU A 489 8.32 -2.22 5.85
N PHE A 490 8.65 -2.62 4.62
CA PHE A 490 9.66 -3.63 4.32
C PHE A 490 10.90 -2.95 3.73
N ALA A 491 12.05 -3.11 4.40
CA ALA A 491 13.37 -2.64 3.94
C ALA A 491 13.42 -1.15 3.49
N VAL A 492 12.55 -0.31 4.05
CA VAL A 492 12.53 1.14 3.80
C VAL A 492 12.73 1.87 5.13
N LYS A 493 13.71 2.77 5.17
CA LYS A 493 13.88 3.68 6.31
C LYS A 493 12.71 4.64 6.32
N ASN A 494 12.07 4.80 7.47
CA ASN A 494 10.96 5.73 7.66
C ASN A 494 11.37 7.21 7.49
N THR A 495 12.68 7.49 7.43
CA THR A 495 13.30 8.81 7.19
C THR A 495 14.00 8.93 5.83
N ASP A 496 13.68 8.08 4.85
CA ASP A 496 14.32 8.12 3.53
C ASP A 496 14.21 9.52 2.88
N PRO A 497 15.31 10.28 2.73
CA PRO A 497 15.25 11.67 2.27
C PRO A 497 14.71 11.80 0.85
N ALA A 498 14.89 10.78 0.01
CA ALA A 498 14.40 10.80 -1.37
C ALA A 498 12.87 10.78 -1.42
N ILE A 499 12.21 10.13 -0.45
CA ILE A 499 10.74 10.11 -0.36
C ILE A 499 10.20 11.49 0.04
N PHE A 500 10.82 12.12 1.04
CA PHE A 500 10.45 13.47 1.45
C PHE A 500 10.71 14.49 0.33
N ALA A 501 11.86 14.39 -0.34
CA ALA A 501 12.19 15.25 -1.48
C ALA A 501 11.19 15.07 -2.64
N ALA A 502 10.81 13.84 -2.97
CA ALA A 502 9.80 13.57 -4.00
C ALA A 502 8.43 14.16 -3.64
N ALA A 503 8.01 14.06 -2.37
CA ALA A 503 6.74 14.62 -1.91
C ALA A 503 6.75 16.16 -1.91
N VAL A 504 7.85 16.77 -1.48
CA VAL A 504 8.08 18.23 -1.58
C VAL A 504 8.03 18.68 -3.04
N ALA A 505 8.75 18.00 -3.94
CA ALA A 505 8.78 18.35 -5.35
C ALA A 505 7.39 18.25 -5.99
N LEU A 506 6.65 17.16 -5.72
CA LEU A 506 5.30 16.99 -6.24
C LEU A 506 4.34 18.07 -5.74
N LEU A 507 4.37 18.38 -4.43
CA LEU A 507 3.54 19.45 -3.87
C LEU A 507 3.93 20.83 -4.39
N ALA A 508 5.23 21.08 -4.64
CA ALA A 508 5.68 22.32 -5.25
C ALA A 508 5.15 22.46 -6.68
N ILE A 509 5.22 21.41 -7.51
CA ILE A 509 4.63 21.41 -8.86
C ILE A 509 3.12 21.65 -8.78
N VAL A 510 2.42 20.95 -7.89
CA VAL A 510 0.97 21.14 -7.66
C VAL A 510 0.65 22.57 -7.26
N ALA A 511 1.40 23.14 -6.32
CA ALA A 511 1.16 24.49 -5.84
C ALA A 511 1.44 25.56 -6.90
N MET A 512 2.54 25.41 -7.64
CA MET A 512 2.90 26.32 -8.73
C MET A 512 1.85 26.28 -9.85
N THR A 513 1.43 25.08 -10.27
CA THR A 513 0.41 24.94 -11.32
C THR A 513 -0.96 25.45 -10.87
N ALA A 514 -1.38 25.17 -9.63
CA ALA A 514 -2.64 25.66 -9.06
C ALA A 514 -2.70 27.18 -8.92
N SER A 515 -1.58 27.81 -8.54
CA SER A 515 -1.52 29.24 -8.28
C SER A 515 -1.23 30.07 -9.52
N PHE A 516 -0.52 29.51 -10.51
CA PHE A 516 -0.12 30.22 -11.73
C PHE A 516 -1.32 30.74 -12.53
N LEU A 517 -2.36 29.93 -12.72
CA LEU A 517 -3.54 30.31 -13.51
C LEU A 517 -4.29 31.55 -12.93
N PRO A 518 -4.66 31.58 -11.63
CA PRO A 518 -5.24 32.78 -11.04
C PRO A 518 -4.29 33.99 -11.05
N ALA A 519 -3.00 33.77 -10.80
CA ALA A 519 -2.00 34.86 -10.79
C ALA A 519 -1.83 35.49 -12.17
N GLN A 520 -1.81 34.67 -13.21
CA GLN A 520 -1.79 35.12 -14.60
C GLN A 520 -3.04 35.94 -14.91
N LYS A 521 -4.23 35.41 -14.63
CA LYS A 521 -5.50 36.14 -14.83
C LYS A 521 -5.49 37.51 -14.12
N ALA A 522 -4.98 37.58 -12.89
CA ALA A 522 -4.88 38.84 -12.16
C ALA A 522 -3.89 39.83 -12.78
N SER A 523 -2.76 39.34 -13.31
CA SER A 523 -1.75 40.19 -13.97
C SER A 523 -2.19 40.75 -15.33
N HIS A 524 -3.25 40.19 -15.93
CA HIS A 524 -3.80 40.60 -17.22
C HIS A 524 -5.04 41.48 -17.12
N LEU A 525 -5.46 41.87 -15.91
CA LEU A 525 -6.59 42.78 -15.71
C LEU A 525 -6.32 44.16 -16.32
N ASP A 526 -7.29 44.74 -17.03
CA ASP A 526 -7.18 46.11 -17.53
C ASP A 526 -7.26 47.09 -16.34
N PRO A 527 -6.29 48.01 -16.15
CA PRO A 527 -6.33 49.02 -15.11
C PRO A 527 -7.62 49.85 -15.12
N LEU A 528 -8.20 50.10 -16.30
CA LEU A 528 -9.42 50.90 -16.45
C LEU A 528 -10.68 50.13 -16.03
N GLU A 529 -10.75 48.82 -16.25
CA GLU A 529 -11.85 47.98 -15.74
C GLU A 529 -11.79 47.83 -14.22
N ALA A 530 -10.57 47.70 -13.68
CA ALA A 530 -10.37 47.56 -12.23
C ALA A 530 -10.77 48.81 -11.42
N LEU A 531 -10.78 49.99 -12.05
CA LEU A 531 -11.16 51.27 -11.41
C LEU A 531 -12.64 51.65 -11.62
N ARG A 532 -13.39 50.94 -12.49
CA ARG A 532 -14.77 51.30 -12.89
C ARG A 532 -15.87 50.57 -12.10
N GLU A 533 -15.55 49.54 -11.31
CA GLU A 533 -16.51 48.71 -10.54
C GLU A 533 -17.01 49.32 -9.20
N GLU A 534 -17.25 50.63 -9.10
CA GLU A 534 -17.92 51.22 -7.90
C GLU A 534 -19.45 51.33 -8.04
#